data_AF-A0AAD9IYH9-F1
#
_entry.id   AF-A0AAD9IYH9-F1
#
_cell.length_a   1.000
_cell.length_b   1.000
_cell.length_c   1.000
_cell.angle_alpha   90.00
_cell.angle_beta   90.00
_cell.angle_gamma   90.00
#
_symmetry.space_group_name_H-M   'P 1'
#
loop_
_entity.id
_entity.type
_entity.pdbx_description
1 polymer ?
#
loop_
_entity_poly.entity_id
_entity_poly.type
_entity_poly.pdbx_seq_one_letter_code
_entity_poly.pdbx_strand_id
1 'polypeptide(L)'
;QKSKVYSSSDYIISEPIFSTSTWIMERQRYQQKEKVVKLFLFSYMRGGSSIAGELFNCDPSATMWYEPGDAFFSSYYGLSHENLPQNDMYFRNMTRRVLDVDEAKAMLNFYNITLSRDYERLPPEAMAHYFLTESTAMDGYVKCMEGRRTKYVNINACKRHISSICSSNMVETSLRAKCHVAIAAVAKVIRNYPDIRKETDLLSLLIDLQKENSTDLPHRDRTSIIQFIRHGFCVDIIRQDNAKCIREAAPKLGSDTLRVVQVLRMKMEDLEPLIRAIPDIYVVHYTRDPRGIAFSRARTGKLIFDRDTPTAIREAEFVCRKMREDIRQRMILERKYPGVFTHLTYESLAVDPEGTARRFYAIFNRTYPSNWTDFIAQHMNGQGETAGYGITVKNATKTAFQWQEKIPRKQLDIIKGFCADVITDLGYEL
;
A
#
# COMPACT_ATOMS: atom_id res chain seq x y z
N GLN A 1 -6.23 9.23 33.67
CA GLN A 1 -4.92 9.03 34.33
C GLN A 1 -4.28 7.79 33.73
N LYS A 2 -3.03 7.94 33.23
CA LYS A 2 -2.12 6.95 32.61
C LYS A 2 -2.52 6.34 31.26
N SER A 3 -1.99 6.97 30.20
CA SER A 3 -1.71 6.38 28.89
C SER A 3 -0.83 5.14 29.03
N LYS A 4 -1.35 3.96 28.69
CA LYS A 4 -0.50 2.78 28.45
C LYS A 4 0.19 2.96 27.10
N VAL A 5 1.49 3.22 27.14
CA VAL A 5 2.39 3.04 25.99
C VAL A 5 2.50 1.53 25.81
N TYR A 6 1.85 0.99 24.78
CA TYR A 6 2.03 -0.41 24.41
C TYR A 6 3.37 -0.55 23.69
N SER A 7 4.19 -1.48 24.20
CA SER A 7 5.49 -1.86 23.65
C SER A 7 5.29 -2.64 22.35
N SER A 8 6.19 -2.44 21.38
CA SER A 8 6.24 -3.13 20.08
C SER A 8 6.39 -4.67 20.15
N SER A 9 6.40 -5.24 21.36
CA SER A 9 6.55 -6.68 21.63
C SER A 9 5.26 -7.50 21.45
N ASP A 10 4.09 -6.87 21.37
CA ASP A 10 2.81 -7.58 21.52
C ASP A 10 2.18 -8.02 20.17
N TYR A 11 2.87 -7.81 19.04
CA TYR A 11 2.41 -8.14 17.68
C TYR A 11 2.76 -9.56 17.20
N ILE A 12 2.44 -10.59 17.99
CA ILE A 12 2.76 -11.98 17.61
C ILE A 12 1.54 -12.63 16.91
N ILE A 13 1.58 -12.68 15.57
CA ILE A 13 1.05 -13.83 14.81
C ILE A 13 1.94 -15.03 15.18
N SER A 14 1.37 -16.23 15.26
CA SER A 14 1.99 -17.49 15.71
C SER A 14 3.18 -18.01 14.87
N GLU A 15 4.03 -17.13 14.38
CA GLU A 15 5.31 -17.47 13.76
C GLU A 15 6.42 -17.49 14.83
N PRO A 16 7.41 -18.40 14.71
CA PRO A 16 8.46 -18.53 15.70
C PRO A 16 9.19 -17.20 15.90
N ILE A 17 9.31 -16.79 17.17
CA ILE A 17 10.11 -15.62 17.53
C ILE A 17 11.58 -15.97 17.33
N PHE A 18 12.12 -15.65 16.15
CA PHE A 18 13.55 -15.78 15.91
C PHE A 18 14.33 -14.81 16.79
N SER A 19 15.40 -15.31 17.43
CA SER A 19 16.47 -14.41 17.87
C SER A 19 17.10 -13.75 16.64
N THR A 20 17.70 -12.57 16.78
CA THR A 20 18.37 -11.88 15.66
C THR A 20 19.41 -12.80 14.97
N SER A 21 20.15 -13.59 15.75
CA SER A 21 21.12 -14.55 15.19
C SER A 21 20.46 -15.66 14.35
N THR A 22 19.33 -16.19 14.82
CA THR A 22 18.57 -17.23 14.11
C THR A 22 17.97 -16.68 12.82
N TRP A 23 17.45 -15.45 12.86
CA TRP A 23 16.87 -14.80 11.68
C TRP A 23 17.92 -14.55 10.58
N ILE A 24 19.13 -14.11 10.95
CA ILE A 24 20.23 -13.88 9.99
C ILE A 24 20.62 -15.18 9.27
N MET A 25 20.76 -16.28 10.01
CA MET A 25 21.06 -17.59 9.43
C MET A 25 19.96 -18.04 8.46
N GLU A 26 18.70 -17.83 8.83
CA GLU A 26 17.56 -18.19 7.99
C GLU A 26 17.51 -17.35 6.71
N ARG A 27 17.75 -16.03 6.79
CA ARG A 27 17.87 -15.17 5.61
C ARG A 27 18.94 -15.65 4.64
N GLN A 28 20.14 -15.97 5.14
CA GLN A 28 21.25 -16.47 4.30
C GLN A 28 20.85 -17.78 3.60
N ARG A 29 20.18 -18.68 4.32
CA ARG A 29 19.66 -19.93 3.75
C ARG A 29 18.63 -19.66 2.64
N TYR A 30 17.69 -18.75 2.84
CA TYR A 30 16.72 -18.39 1.80
C TYR A 30 17.41 -17.77 0.59
N GLN A 31 18.32 -16.81 0.77
CA GLN A 31 19.03 -16.16 -0.34
C GLN A 31 19.87 -17.11 -1.19
N GLN A 32 20.35 -18.23 -0.60
CA GLN A 32 21.08 -19.27 -1.33
C GLN A 32 20.16 -20.24 -2.08
N LYS A 33 18.96 -20.52 -1.55
CA LYS A 33 18.03 -21.52 -2.09
C LYS A 33 17.01 -20.95 -3.05
N GLU A 34 16.42 -19.81 -2.69
CA GLU A 34 15.32 -19.20 -3.41
C GLU A 34 15.85 -18.32 -4.54
N LYS A 35 15.30 -18.51 -5.74
CA LYS A 35 15.57 -17.65 -6.90
C LYS A 35 14.60 -16.48 -6.99
N VAL A 36 13.63 -16.40 -6.09
CA VAL A 36 12.59 -15.37 -6.05
C VAL A 36 13.04 -14.21 -5.17
N VAL A 37 13.11 -13.01 -5.73
CA VAL A 37 13.37 -11.78 -5.00
C VAL A 37 12.03 -11.16 -4.61
N LYS A 38 11.80 -10.98 -3.31
CA LYS A 38 10.62 -10.27 -2.78
C LYS A 38 11.03 -8.86 -2.40
N LEU A 39 10.36 -7.87 -2.95
CA LEU A 39 10.71 -6.47 -2.80
C LEU A 39 9.51 -5.67 -2.27
N PHE A 40 9.77 -4.90 -1.23
CA PHE A 40 8.86 -3.94 -0.65
C PHE A 40 9.36 -2.53 -1.00
N LEU A 41 8.73 -1.90 -2.00
CA LEU A 41 9.10 -0.57 -2.46
C LEU A 41 8.39 0.47 -1.59
N PHE A 42 9.08 0.91 -0.54
CA PHE A 42 8.59 1.92 0.38
C PHE A 42 8.77 3.31 -0.22
N SER A 43 7.67 3.97 -0.57
CA SER A 43 7.68 5.24 -1.30
C SER A 43 6.79 6.31 -0.66
N TYR A 44 6.92 7.54 -1.13
CA TYR A 44 6.14 8.68 -0.65
C TYR A 44 5.17 9.14 -1.72
N MET A 45 3.97 9.56 -1.33
CA MET A 45 3.00 10.15 -2.27
C MET A 45 3.60 11.42 -2.89
N ARG A 46 3.61 11.48 -4.23
CA ARG A 46 4.33 12.51 -5.04
C ARG A 46 5.86 12.43 -4.97
N GLY A 47 6.41 11.33 -4.45
CA GLY A 47 7.82 10.99 -4.45
C GLY A 47 8.34 10.42 -5.77
N GLY A 48 7.55 10.41 -6.84
CA GLY A 48 7.91 9.75 -8.10
C GLY A 48 7.71 8.23 -8.06
N SER A 49 6.74 7.76 -7.28
CA SER A 49 6.44 6.32 -7.13
C SER A 49 6.01 5.67 -8.45
N SER A 50 5.36 6.39 -9.35
CA SER A 50 4.96 5.87 -10.66
C SER A 50 6.17 5.52 -11.56
N ILE A 51 7.26 6.32 -11.56
CA ILE A 51 8.45 5.98 -12.36
C ILE A 51 9.20 4.77 -11.78
N ALA A 52 9.27 4.68 -10.45
CA ALA A 52 9.89 3.55 -9.79
C ALA A 52 9.07 2.27 -9.97
N GLY A 53 7.73 2.38 -9.98
CA GLY A 53 6.86 1.25 -10.23
C GLY A 53 6.99 0.71 -11.65
N GLU A 54 7.10 1.62 -12.62
CA GLU A 54 7.19 1.25 -14.03
C GLU A 54 8.48 0.50 -14.37
N LEU A 55 9.55 0.77 -13.63
CA LEU A 55 10.81 0.01 -13.70
C LEU A 55 10.58 -1.50 -13.49
N PHE A 56 9.60 -1.89 -12.69
CA PHE A 56 9.25 -3.30 -12.47
C PHE A 56 8.14 -3.78 -13.40
N ASN A 57 7.19 -2.92 -13.81
CA ASN A 57 6.19 -3.29 -14.84
C ASN A 57 6.84 -3.64 -16.20
N CYS A 58 7.98 -3.01 -16.49
CA CYS A 58 8.80 -3.32 -17.66
C CYS A 58 9.57 -4.65 -17.53
N ASP A 59 9.67 -5.25 -16.34
CA ASP A 59 10.34 -6.53 -16.13
C ASP A 59 9.36 -7.70 -16.31
N PRO A 60 9.48 -8.52 -17.38
CA PRO A 60 8.59 -9.66 -17.61
C PRO A 60 8.72 -10.78 -16.56
N SER A 61 9.76 -10.72 -15.71
CA SER A 61 9.95 -11.63 -14.58
C SER A 61 9.29 -11.12 -13.28
N ALA A 62 8.79 -9.88 -13.28
CA ALA A 62 8.21 -9.24 -12.12
C ALA A 62 6.69 -9.39 -12.05
N THR A 63 6.17 -9.58 -10.83
CA THR A 63 4.78 -9.29 -10.50
C THR A 63 4.76 -8.09 -9.55
N MET A 64 4.32 -6.94 -10.05
CA MET A 64 4.25 -5.69 -9.31
C MET A 64 2.83 -5.44 -8.80
N TRP A 65 2.68 -5.09 -7.53
CA TRP A 65 1.43 -4.54 -6.98
C TRP A 65 1.63 -3.07 -6.67
N TYR A 66 0.88 -2.22 -7.38
CA TYR A 66 0.86 -0.80 -7.10
C TYR A 66 -0.12 -0.51 -5.95
N GLU A 67 0.39 0.05 -4.86
CA GLU A 67 -0.37 0.50 -3.70
C GLU A 67 -1.47 -0.45 -3.17
N PRO A 68 -1.14 -1.73 -2.90
CA PRO A 68 -2.10 -2.66 -2.32
C PRO A 68 -2.53 -2.26 -0.89
N GLY A 69 -1.85 -1.29 -0.26
CA GLY A 69 -2.28 -0.68 1.00
C GLY A 69 -3.64 0.01 0.90
N ASP A 70 -3.97 0.67 -0.23
CA ASP A 70 -5.32 1.25 -0.41
C ASP A 70 -6.38 0.14 -0.45
N ALA A 71 -6.07 -0.93 -1.19
CA ALA A 71 -6.91 -2.10 -1.30
C ALA A 71 -7.15 -2.77 0.07
N PHE A 72 -6.12 -2.86 0.91
CA PHE A 72 -6.24 -3.29 2.30
C PHE A 72 -7.22 -2.42 3.08
N PHE A 73 -7.03 -1.11 3.17
CA PHE A 73 -7.92 -0.24 3.96
C PHE A 73 -9.36 -0.21 3.42
N SER A 74 -9.50 -0.18 2.09
CA SER A 74 -10.78 -0.26 1.39
C SER A 74 -11.55 -1.53 1.76
N SER A 75 -10.88 -2.69 1.77
CA SER A 75 -11.52 -3.97 2.10
C SER A 75 -11.74 -4.15 3.60
N TYR A 76 -10.75 -3.76 4.42
CA TYR A 76 -10.78 -3.96 5.86
C TYR A 76 -11.82 -3.04 6.53
N TYR A 77 -11.86 -1.76 6.19
CA TYR A 77 -12.81 -0.81 6.80
C TYR A 77 -14.08 -0.56 5.98
N GLY A 78 -14.18 -1.09 4.76
CA GLY A 78 -15.30 -0.87 3.85
C GLY A 78 -15.33 0.54 3.22
N LEU A 79 -14.18 1.20 3.12
CA LEU A 79 -14.03 2.55 2.56
C LEU A 79 -14.15 2.53 1.04
N SER A 80 -14.65 3.59 0.39
CA SER A 80 -14.51 3.75 -1.06
C SER A 80 -13.05 3.88 -1.48
N HIS A 81 -12.79 3.62 -2.76
CA HIS A 81 -11.48 3.86 -3.36
C HIS A 81 -11.09 5.34 -3.27
N GLU A 82 -9.79 5.64 -3.42
CA GLU A 82 -9.23 7.00 -3.51
C GLU A 82 -9.10 7.75 -2.19
N ASN A 83 -9.09 7.06 -1.05
CA ASN A 83 -8.63 7.71 0.18
C ASN A 83 -7.20 8.17 0.02
N LEU A 84 -6.88 9.33 0.58
CA LEU A 84 -5.50 9.80 0.55
C LEU A 84 -4.69 8.99 1.55
N PRO A 85 -3.43 8.61 1.24
CA PRO A 85 -2.59 7.82 2.15
C PRO A 85 -2.50 8.38 3.58
N GLN A 86 -2.58 9.70 3.72
CA GLN A 86 -2.58 10.36 5.03
C GLN A 86 -3.87 10.14 5.82
N ASN A 87 -5.02 9.97 5.18
CA ASN A 87 -6.31 9.79 5.86
C ASN A 87 -6.41 8.42 6.55
N ASP A 88 -5.60 7.44 6.09
CA ASP A 88 -5.61 6.10 6.66
C ASP A 88 -4.67 5.96 7.87
N MET A 89 -3.66 6.83 7.96
CA MET A 89 -2.56 6.70 8.92
C MET A 89 -2.34 7.92 9.83
N TYR A 90 -3.07 9.01 9.61
CA TYR A 90 -3.04 10.21 10.43
C TYR A 90 -4.45 10.69 10.71
N PHE A 91 -4.66 11.20 11.92
CA PHE A 91 -5.87 11.91 12.29
C PHE A 91 -5.88 13.32 11.69
N ARG A 92 -7.03 14.00 11.71
CA ARG A 92 -7.18 15.36 11.16
C ARG A 92 -6.25 16.40 11.81
N ASN A 93 -5.87 16.18 13.06
CA ASN A 93 -4.88 17.00 13.79
C ASN A 93 -3.42 16.68 13.41
N MET A 94 -3.20 15.84 12.39
CA MET A 94 -1.90 15.40 11.89
C MET A 94 -1.09 14.55 12.87
N THR A 95 -1.71 14.04 13.95
CA THR A 95 -1.08 13.02 14.77
C THR A 95 -1.21 11.67 14.11
N ARG A 96 -0.15 10.88 14.22
CA ARG A 96 -0.13 9.54 13.63
C ARG A 96 -1.11 8.62 14.34
N ARG A 97 -1.76 7.75 13.56
CA ARG A 97 -2.54 6.62 14.05
C ARG A 97 -1.62 5.41 14.23
N VAL A 98 -1.73 4.76 15.39
CA VAL A 98 -1.06 3.48 15.67
C VAL A 98 -2.02 2.37 15.25
N LEU A 99 -1.50 1.36 14.55
CA LEU A 99 -2.27 0.17 14.18
C LEU A 99 -2.55 -0.66 15.45
N ASP A 100 -3.80 -1.04 15.66
CA ASP A 100 -4.12 -2.00 16.72
C ASP A 100 -3.58 -3.40 16.36
N VAL A 101 -3.60 -4.31 17.33
CA VAL A 101 -3.00 -5.64 17.18
C VAL A 101 -3.66 -6.43 16.05
N ASP A 102 -4.99 -6.39 15.94
CA ASP A 102 -5.71 -7.19 14.94
C ASP A 102 -5.53 -6.62 13.54
N GLU A 103 -5.54 -5.29 13.42
CA GLU A 103 -5.26 -4.60 12.17
C GLU A 103 -3.83 -4.85 11.69
N ALA A 104 -2.82 -4.73 12.57
CA ALA A 104 -1.44 -5.01 12.21
C ALA A 104 -1.25 -6.46 11.74
N LYS A 105 -1.93 -7.41 12.40
CA LYS A 105 -1.92 -8.83 11.98
C LYS A 105 -2.60 -9.03 10.63
N ALA A 106 -3.74 -8.40 10.41
CA ALA A 106 -4.47 -8.46 9.14
C ALA A 106 -3.64 -7.88 8.00
N MET A 107 -2.98 -6.74 8.23
CA MET A 107 -2.10 -6.08 7.25
C MET A 107 -0.88 -6.95 6.92
N LEU A 108 -0.22 -7.52 7.93
CA LEU A 108 0.89 -8.46 7.74
C LEU A 108 0.47 -9.66 6.88
N ASN A 109 -0.64 -10.31 7.24
CA ASN A 109 -1.18 -11.44 6.48
C ASN A 109 -1.54 -11.05 5.04
N PHE A 110 -2.10 -9.86 4.83
CA PHE A 110 -2.45 -9.34 3.52
C PHE A 110 -1.21 -9.17 2.62
N TYR A 111 -0.13 -8.56 3.12
CA TYR A 111 1.12 -8.42 2.36
C TYR A 111 1.82 -9.76 2.13
N ASN A 112 1.79 -10.66 3.11
CA ASN A 112 2.34 -12.01 2.95
C ASN A 112 1.60 -12.80 1.86
N ILE A 113 0.27 -12.77 1.84
CA ILE A 113 -0.55 -13.38 0.78
C ILE A 113 -0.23 -12.75 -0.59
N THR A 114 -0.09 -11.42 -0.63
CA THR A 114 0.25 -10.68 -1.86
C THR A 114 1.61 -11.13 -2.42
N LEU A 115 2.64 -11.22 -1.58
CA LEU A 115 4.01 -11.63 -1.97
C LEU A 115 4.17 -13.14 -2.18
N SER A 116 3.29 -13.97 -1.60
CA SER A 116 3.27 -15.42 -1.85
C SER A 116 2.41 -15.80 -3.06
N ARG A 117 1.65 -14.84 -3.61
CA ARG A 117 0.75 -15.00 -4.77
C ARG A 117 -0.45 -15.92 -4.54
N ASP A 118 -0.83 -16.12 -3.28
CA ASP A 118 -2.02 -16.87 -2.88
C ASP A 118 -3.28 -15.99 -3.00
N TYR A 119 -3.48 -15.41 -4.20
CA TYR A 119 -4.45 -14.33 -4.43
C TYR A 119 -5.91 -14.74 -4.15
N GLU A 120 -6.24 -16.03 -4.17
CA GLU A 120 -7.58 -16.51 -3.82
C GLU A 120 -7.92 -16.24 -2.34
N ARG A 121 -6.92 -16.06 -1.48
CA ARG A 121 -7.10 -15.70 -0.06
C ARG A 121 -7.18 -14.20 0.19
N LEU A 122 -6.92 -13.37 -0.81
CA LEU A 122 -7.11 -11.92 -0.67
C LEU A 122 -8.60 -11.57 -0.62
N PRO A 123 -8.98 -10.50 0.09
CA PRO A 123 -10.35 -9.98 0.03
C PRO A 123 -10.79 -9.72 -1.42
N PRO A 124 -12.00 -10.12 -1.83
CA PRO A 124 -12.48 -9.90 -3.19
C PRO A 124 -12.40 -8.45 -3.65
N GLU A 125 -12.61 -7.52 -2.71
CA GLU A 125 -12.52 -6.09 -2.89
C GLU A 125 -11.12 -5.62 -3.22
N ALA A 126 -10.10 -6.26 -2.66
CA ALA A 126 -8.71 -5.95 -2.94
C ALA A 126 -8.30 -6.41 -4.35
N MET A 127 -8.81 -7.57 -4.76
CA MET A 127 -8.64 -8.11 -6.11
C MET A 127 -9.49 -7.37 -7.16
N ALA A 128 -10.48 -6.58 -6.75
CA ALA A 128 -11.26 -5.70 -7.61
C ALA A 128 -10.79 -4.24 -7.56
N HIS A 129 -9.65 -3.96 -6.91
CA HIS A 129 -9.14 -2.62 -6.72
C HIS A 129 -8.55 -2.04 -8.01
N TYR A 130 -8.84 -0.77 -8.30
CA TYR A 130 -8.40 -0.15 -9.57
C TYR A 130 -6.88 -0.13 -9.72
N PHE A 131 -6.11 0.05 -8.65
CA PHE A 131 -4.64 0.00 -8.75
C PHE A 131 -4.08 -1.34 -9.26
N LEU A 132 -4.87 -2.41 -9.28
CA LEU A 132 -4.46 -3.66 -9.90
C LEU A 132 -4.29 -3.51 -11.43
N THR A 133 -4.96 -2.54 -12.06
CA THR A 133 -4.79 -2.22 -13.49
C THR A 133 -3.46 -1.53 -13.80
N GLU A 134 -2.73 -1.06 -12.78
CA GLU A 134 -1.38 -0.51 -12.92
C GLU A 134 -0.31 -1.61 -12.98
N SER A 135 -0.71 -2.88 -12.92
CA SER A 135 0.17 -4.04 -12.97
C SER A 135 0.02 -4.78 -14.29
N THR A 136 1.04 -4.69 -15.15
CA THR A 136 1.08 -5.40 -16.44
C THR A 136 1.00 -6.92 -16.25
N ALA A 137 1.56 -7.45 -15.16
CA ALA A 137 1.48 -8.86 -14.79
C ALA A 137 0.05 -9.33 -14.47
N MET A 138 -0.86 -8.40 -14.14
CA MET A 138 -2.25 -8.68 -13.78
C MET A 138 -3.23 -8.48 -14.95
N ASP A 139 -2.76 -8.04 -16.12
CA ASP A 139 -3.60 -7.79 -17.31
C ASP A 139 -4.52 -8.97 -17.65
N GLY A 140 -4.01 -10.20 -17.56
CA GLY A 140 -4.78 -11.40 -17.83
C GLY A 140 -5.96 -11.58 -16.86
N TYR A 141 -5.72 -11.30 -15.58
CA TYR A 141 -6.75 -11.31 -14.54
C TYR A 141 -7.75 -10.18 -14.75
N VAL A 142 -7.28 -8.95 -15.00
CA VAL A 142 -8.12 -7.76 -15.24
C VAL A 142 -9.06 -8.01 -16.43
N LYS A 143 -8.52 -8.46 -17.57
CA LYS A 143 -9.31 -8.80 -18.77
C LYS A 143 -10.32 -9.90 -18.51
N CYS A 144 -9.97 -10.89 -17.69
CA CYS A 144 -10.91 -11.93 -17.28
C CYS A 144 -12.10 -11.33 -16.51
N MET A 145 -11.82 -10.48 -15.51
CA MET A 145 -12.86 -9.84 -14.69
C MET A 145 -13.76 -8.92 -15.53
N GLU A 146 -13.20 -8.20 -16.50
CA GLU A 146 -13.97 -7.36 -17.45
C GLU A 146 -14.96 -8.19 -18.29
N GLY A 147 -14.70 -9.47 -18.50
CA GLY A 147 -15.57 -10.40 -19.23
C GLY A 147 -16.66 -11.08 -18.38
N ARG A 148 -16.73 -10.81 -17.07
CA ARG A 148 -17.68 -11.48 -16.15
C ARG A 148 -18.98 -10.71 -15.94
N ARG A 149 -20.02 -11.42 -15.47
CA ARG A 149 -21.33 -10.83 -15.11
C ARG A 149 -21.21 -9.80 -13.98
N THR A 150 -20.24 -9.98 -13.08
CA THR A 150 -19.91 -9.02 -12.03
C THR A 150 -19.31 -7.71 -12.53
N LYS A 151 -19.03 -7.55 -13.85
CA LYS A 151 -18.68 -6.25 -14.45
C LYS A 151 -19.66 -5.13 -14.06
N TYR A 152 -20.95 -5.45 -13.95
CA TYR A 152 -21.98 -4.49 -13.54
C TYR A 152 -22.07 -4.32 -12.02
N VAL A 153 -21.55 -5.29 -11.25
CA VAL A 153 -21.45 -5.25 -9.80
C VAL A 153 -20.11 -4.60 -9.43
N ASN A 154 -20.06 -3.27 -9.53
CA ASN A 154 -18.91 -2.51 -9.09
C ASN A 154 -18.72 -2.68 -7.58
N ILE A 155 -17.50 -2.86 -7.09
CA ILE A 155 -17.27 -2.99 -5.66
C ILE A 155 -17.72 -1.75 -4.85
N ASN A 156 -17.66 -0.56 -5.45
CA ASN A 156 -18.27 0.64 -4.87
C ASN A 156 -19.79 0.51 -4.72
N ALA A 157 -20.46 -0.24 -5.59
CA ALA A 157 -21.88 -0.53 -5.44
C ALA A 157 -22.14 -1.39 -4.19
N CYS A 158 -21.30 -2.40 -3.91
CA CYS A 158 -21.41 -3.17 -2.68
C CYS A 158 -21.18 -2.32 -1.43
N LYS A 159 -20.24 -1.35 -1.49
CA LYS A 159 -19.95 -0.45 -0.36
C LYS A 159 -21.09 0.52 -0.04
N ARG A 160 -21.97 0.85 -1.00
CA ARG A 160 -23.17 1.69 -0.75
C ARG A 160 -24.11 1.09 0.30
N HIS A 161 -24.09 -0.23 0.49
CA HIS A 161 -24.91 -0.85 1.53
C HIS A 161 -24.50 -0.45 2.95
N ILE A 162 -23.22 -0.15 3.17
CA ILE A 162 -22.65 0.14 4.50
C ILE A 162 -22.12 1.58 4.62
N SER A 163 -22.22 2.39 3.57
CA SER A 163 -21.61 3.74 3.52
C SER A 163 -22.20 4.72 4.55
N SER A 164 -23.46 4.53 4.93
CA SER A 164 -24.11 5.29 6.01
C SER A 164 -23.50 5.02 7.39
N ILE A 165 -22.91 3.84 7.60
CA ILE A 165 -22.32 3.41 8.87
C ILE A 165 -20.81 3.62 8.86
N CYS A 166 -20.14 3.17 7.79
CA CYS A 166 -18.68 3.11 7.73
C CYS A 166 -18.04 4.38 7.19
N SER A 167 -18.83 5.34 6.66
CA SER A 167 -18.38 6.50 5.88
C SER A 167 -17.57 6.10 4.64
N SER A 168 -17.81 6.78 3.52
CA SER A 168 -17.11 6.45 2.27
C SER A 168 -15.60 6.74 2.36
N ASN A 169 -15.17 7.78 3.08
CA ASN A 169 -13.79 8.30 2.99
C ASN A 169 -13.09 8.55 4.34
N MET A 170 -13.56 7.95 5.45
CA MET A 170 -13.04 8.26 6.79
C MET A 170 -12.79 7.02 7.67
N VAL A 171 -11.53 6.59 7.74
CA VAL A 171 -11.08 5.50 8.63
C VAL A 171 -11.47 5.73 10.10
N GLU A 172 -11.38 6.97 10.60
CA GLU A 172 -11.74 7.30 11.99
C GLU A 172 -13.20 6.93 12.32
N THR A 173 -14.13 7.22 11.39
CA THR A 173 -15.54 6.85 11.55
C THR A 173 -15.71 5.34 11.52
N SER A 174 -15.06 4.66 10.56
CA SER A 174 -15.12 3.19 10.43
C SER A 174 -14.52 2.48 11.65
N LEU A 175 -13.48 3.04 12.27
CA LEU A 175 -12.87 2.57 13.51
C LEU A 175 -13.84 2.70 14.69
N ARG A 176 -14.39 3.90 14.92
CA ARG A 176 -15.39 4.13 15.97
C ARG A 176 -16.60 3.22 15.79
N ALA A 177 -17.03 3.04 14.54
CA ALA A 177 -18.12 2.18 14.18
C ALA A 177 -17.70 0.71 14.02
N LYS A 178 -16.48 0.27 14.38
CA LYS A 178 -16.01 -1.13 14.28
C LYS A 178 -16.43 -1.86 12.99
N CYS A 179 -16.30 -1.20 11.84
CA CYS A 179 -16.78 -1.74 10.57
C CYS A 179 -16.04 -3.01 10.14
N HIS A 180 -14.72 -3.04 10.30
CA HIS A 180 -13.89 -4.20 9.99
C HIS A 180 -14.35 -5.47 10.72
N VAL A 181 -14.72 -5.37 11.99
CA VAL A 181 -15.25 -6.49 12.77
C VAL A 181 -16.57 -7.00 12.20
N ALA A 182 -17.51 -6.09 11.89
CA ALA A 182 -18.81 -6.45 11.35
C ALA A 182 -18.71 -7.06 9.94
N ILE A 183 -17.88 -6.48 9.07
CA ILE A 183 -17.61 -6.99 7.73
C ILE A 183 -17.02 -8.40 7.81
N ALA A 184 -15.97 -8.60 8.63
CA ALA A 184 -15.33 -9.89 8.80
C ALA A 184 -16.27 -10.96 9.39
N ALA A 185 -17.07 -10.60 10.40
CA ALA A 185 -18.05 -11.50 11.02
C ALA A 185 -19.10 -11.98 10.02
N VAL A 186 -19.71 -11.06 9.27
CA VAL A 186 -20.72 -11.42 8.25
C VAL A 186 -20.11 -12.25 7.13
N ALA A 187 -18.94 -11.85 6.61
CA ALA A 187 -18.25 -12.61 5.56
C ALA A 187 -17.89 -14.04 6.03
N LYS A 188 -17.49 -14.22 7.29
CA LYS A 188 -17.22 -15.55 7.88
C LYS A 188 -18.48 -16.42 7.89
N VAL A 189 -19.62 -15.89 8.32
CA VAL A 189 -20.88 -16.65 8.36
C VAL A 189 -21.35 -17.00 6.95
N ILE A 190 -21.32 -16.07 5.99
CA ILE A 190 -21.69 -16.36 4.59
C ILE A 190 -20.84 -17.50 4.01
N ARG A 191 -19.53 -17.54 4.32
CA ARG A 191 -18.64 -18.63 3.87
C ARG A 191 -18.94 -19.97 4.53
N ASN A 192 -19.31 -19.97 5.80
CA ASN A 192 -19.60 -21.19 6.56
C ASN A 192 -20.99 -21.77 6.24
N TYR A 193 -21.93 -20.94 5.77
CA TYR A 193 -23.31 -21.32 5.47
C TYR A 193 -23.70 -20.90 4.05
N PRO A 194 -23.08 -21.46 3.00
CA PRO A 194 -23.25 -21.03 1.61
C PRO A 194 -24.66 -21.24 1.04
N ASP A 195 -25.49 -22.04 1.70
CA ASP A 195 -26.88 -22.32 1.29
C ASP A 195 -27.86 -21.23 1.75
N ILE A 196 -27.48 -20.39 2.72
CA ILE A 196 -28.33 -19.31 3.23
C ILE A 196 -28.19 -18.09 2.31
N ARG A 197 -29.22 -17.83 1.51
CA ARG A 197 -29.25 -16.70 0.55
C ARG A 197 -30.32 -15.64 0.82
N LYS A 198 -31.19 -15.87 1.82
CA LYS A 198 -32.18 -14.88 2.25
C LYS A 198 -31.63 -14.01 3.37
N GLU A 199 -31.81 -12.69 3.26
CA GLU A 199 -31.36 -11.72 4.25
C GLU A 199 -31.94 -12.01 5.65
N THR A 200 -33.22 -12.40 5.72
CA THR A 200 -33.93 -12.69 6.98
C THR A 200 -33.34 -13.87 7.72
N ASP A 201 -32.96 -14.91 6.97
CA ASP A 201 -32.50 -16.17 7.53
C ASP A 201 -31.08 -15.99 8.09
N LEU A 202 -30.24 -15.27 7.33
CA LEU A 202 -28.90 -14.92 7.78
C LEU A 202 -28.91 -13.96 8.97
N LEU A 203 -29.86 -13.02 9.01
CA LEU A 203 -30.05 -12.12 10.15
C LEU A 203 -30.40 -12.90 11.42
N SER A 204 -31.32 -13.85 11.34
CA SER A 204 -31.68 -14.71 12.49
C SER A 204 -30.46 -15.49 12.97
N LEU A 205 -29.73 -16.14 12.07
CA LEU A 205 -28.50 -16.87 12.41
C LEU A 205 -27.45 -15.98 13.08
N LEU A 206 -27.21 -14.78 12.55
CA LEU A 206 -26.23 -13.85 13.12
C LEU A 206 -26.63 -13.39 14.53
N ILE A 207 -27.92 -13.18 14.78
CA ILE A 207 -28.44 -12.82 16.11
C ILE A 207 -28.26 -13.98 17.10
N ASP A 208 -28.53 -15.21 16.66
CA ASP A 208 -28.37 -16.38 17.52
C ASP A 208 -26.90 -16.65 17.83
N LEU A 209 -26.01 -16.60 16.83
CA LEU A 209 -24.56 -16.67 17.04
C LEU A 209 -24.04 -15.56 17.96
N GLN A 210 -24.62 -14.35 17.89
CA GLN A 210 -24.25 -13.23 18.76
C GLN A 210 -24.65 -13.48 20.22
N LYS A 211 -25.83 -14.07 20.48
CA LYS A 211 -26.26 -14.46 21.83
C LYS A 211 -25.38 -15.56 22.43
N GLU A 212 -24.87 -16.45 21.58
CA GLU A 212 -23.98 -17.55 21.96
C GLU A 212 -22.51 -17.12 22.09
N ASN A 213 -22.18 -15.84 21.90
CA ASN A 213 -20.79 -15.35 21.80
C ASN A 213 -19.94 -16.12 20.75
N SER A 214 -20.59 -16.67 19.72
CA SER A 214 -19.96 -17.45 18.66
C SER A 214 -19.62 -16.62 17.41
N THR A 215 -19.77 -15.30 17.50
CA THR A 215 -19.38 -14.33 16.46
C THR A 215 -18.89 -13.02 17.09
N ASP A 216 -17.92 -12.37 16.46
CA ASP A 216 -17.37 -11.08 16.91
C ASP A 216 -18.26 -9.89 16.51
N LEU A 217 -19.45 -10.14 15.92
CA LEU A 217 -20.36 -9.09 15.46
C LEU A 217 -20.68 -8.11 16.59
N PRO A 218 -20.35 -6.81 16.46
CA PRO A 218 -20.68 -5.82 17.48
C PRO A 218 -22.19 -5.69 17.68
N HIS A 219 -22.64 -5.40 18.91
CA HIS A 219 -24.06 -5.09 19.17
C HIS A 219 -24.53 -3.92 18.31
N ARG A 220 -25.59 -4.16 17.54
CA ARG A 220 -26.18 -3.23 16.57
C ARG A 220 -27.67 -3.50 16.43
N ASP A 221 -28.39 -2.50 15.95
CA ASP A 221 -29.78 -2.69 15.54
C ASP A 221 -29.88 -3.61 14.30
N ARG A 222 -31.07 -4.19 14.10
CA ARG A 222 -31.35 -5.13 13.01
C ARG A 222 -31.11 -4.52 11.63
N THR A 223 -31.44 -3.24 11.44
CA THR A 223 -31.30 -2.52 10.17
C THR A 223 -29.83 -2.41 9.78
N SER A 224 -28.97 -2.09 10.75
CA SER A 224 -27.51 -2.04 10.59
C SER A 224 -26.93 -3.40 10.21
N ILE A 225 -27.38 -4.50 10.85
CA ILE A 225 -26.90 -5.85 10.51
C ILE A 225 -27.32 -6.24 9.08
N ILE A 226 -28.56 -5.93 8.67
CA ILE A 226 -29.05 -6.16 7.30
C ILE A 226 -28.17 -5.44 6.27
N GLN A 227 -27.71 -4.22 6.56
CA GLN A 227 -26.79 -3.49 5.68
C GLN A 227 -25.47 -4.24 5.47
N PHE A 228 -24.88 -4.80 6.53
CA PHE A 228 -23.68 -5.64 6.40
C PHE A 228 -23.97 -6.97 5.67
N ILE A 229 -25.13 -7.59 5.88
CA ILE A 229 -25.56 -8.79 5.13
C ILE A 229 -25.62 -8.51 3.63
N ARG A 230 -26.28 -7.42 3.23
CA ARG A 230 -26.37 -7.00 1.82
C ARG A 230 -25.01 -6.76 1.20
N HIS A 231 -24.14 -6.08 1.93
CA HIS A 231 -22.75 -5.90 1.54
C HIS A 231 -22.05 -7.26 1.36
N GLY A 232 -22.14 -8.15 2.33
CA GLY A 232 -21.52 -9.48 2.30
C GLY A 232 -22.00 -10.35 1.14
N PHE A 233 -23.31 -10.40 0.87
CA PHE A 233 -23.84 -11.12 -0.30
C PHE A 233 -23.34 -10.50 -1.63
N CYS A 234 -23.29 -9.18 -1.72
CA CYS A 234 -22.76 -8.49 -2.91
C CYS A 234 -21.28 -8.86 -3.16
N VAL A 235 -20.45 -8.82 -2.11
CA VAL A 235 -19.03 -9.20 -2.17
C VAL A 235 -18.84 -10.70 -2.47
N ASP A 236 -19.73 -11.58 -1.98
CA ASP A 236 -19.66 -13.02 -2.23
C ASP A 236 -19.82 -13.38 -3.72
N ILE A 237 -20.60 -12.60 -4.47
CA ILE A 237 -20.73 -12.76 -5.93
C ILE A 237 -19.39 -12.46 -6.60
N ILE A 238 -18.72 -11.36 -6.21
CA ILE A 238 -17.40 -10.96 -6.74
C ILE A 238 -16.35 -12.03 -6.41
N ARG A 239 -16.39 -12.60 -5.20
CA ARG A 239 -15.47 -13.67 -4.75
C ARG A 239 -15.40 -14.86 -5.72
N GLN A 240 -16.57 -15.31 -6.21
CA GLN A 240 -16.64 -16.47 -7.09
C GLN A 240 -15.98 -16.21 -8.45
N ASP A 241 -16.23 -15.02 -9.01
CA ASP A 241 -15.60 -14.60 -10.27
C ASP A 241 -14.10 -14.37 -10.11
N ASN A 242 -13.66 -13.74 -9.00
CA ASN A 242 -12.25 -13.55 -8.69
C ASN A 242 -11.51 -14.89 -8.66
N ALA A 243 -12.03 -15.88 -7.92
CA ALA A 243 -11.39 -17.19 -7.82
C ALA A 243 -11.23 -17.86 -9.19
N LYS A 244 -12.24 -17.72 -10.06
CA LYS A 244 -12.16 -18.22 -11.44
C LYS A 244 -11.11 -17.48 -12.27
N CYS A 245 -11.09 -16.15 -12.21
CA CYS A 245 -10.15 -15.34 -12.98
C CYS A 245 -8.70 -15.46 -12.49
N ILE A 246 -8.49 -15.65 -11.18
CA ILE A 246 -7.16 -15.92 -10.61
C ILE A 246 -6.62 -17.22 -11.19
N ARG A 247 -7.42 -18.29 -11.22
CA ARG A 247 -7.01 -19.58 -11.81
C ARG A 247 -6.74 -19.50 -13.31
N GLU A 248 -7.57 -18.76 -14.06
CA GLU A 248 -7.37 -18.58 -15.50
C GLU A 248 -6.13 -17.73 -15.82
N ALA A 249 -5.79 -16.76 -14.97
CA ALA A 249 -4.62 -15.90 -15.13
C ALA A 249 -3.32 -16.51 -14.57
N ALA A 250 -3.41 -17.48 -13.65
CA ALA A 250 -2.27 -18.11 -12.99
C ALA A 250 -1.15 -18.57 -13.93
N PRO A 251 -1.43 -19.20 -15.09
CA PRO A 251 -0.39 -19.62 -16.04
C PRO A 251 0.31 -18.47 -16.77
N LYS A 252 -0.27 -17.27 -16.77
CA LYS A 252 0.20 -16.09 -17.53
C LYS A 252 0.88 -15.04 -16.66
N LEU A 253 0.70 -15.09 -15.35
CA LEU A 253 1.54 -14.34 -14.43
C LEU A 253 2.99 -14.84 -14.63
N GLY A 254 3.93 -13.93 -14.91
CA GLY A 254 5.27 -14.20 -15.46
C GLY A 254 6.12 -15.25 -14.72
N SER A 255 7.38 -15.43 -15.16
CA SER A 255 8.31 -16.45 -14.62
C SER A 255 8.61 -16.35 -13.11
N ASP A 256 8.08 -15.33 -12.43
CA ASP A 256 7.90 -15.20 -10.98
C ASP A 256 9.18 -15.20 -10.16
N THR A 257 10.22 -14.62 -10.73
CA THR A 257 11.48 -14.50 -10.00
C THR A 257 11.60 -13.14 -9.30
N LEU A 258 10.72 -12.17 -9.58
CA LEU A 258 10.67 -10.89 -8.87
C LEU A 258 9.22 -10.58 -8.43
N ARG A 259 9.00 -10.34 -7.14
CA ARG A 259 7.68 -10.03 -6.58
C ARG A 259 7.75 -8.73 -5.83
N VAL A 260 6.99 -7.74 -6.28
CA VAL A 260 7.13 -6.37 -5.80
C VAL A 260 5.80 -5.86 -5.28
N VAL A 261 5.82 -5.28 -4.10
CA VAL A 261 4.70 -4.49 -3.56
C VAL A 261 5.21 -3.08 -3.35
N GLN A 262 4.59 -2.11 -4.02
CA GLN A 262 4.90 -0.70 -3.83
C GLN A 262 3.91 -0.10 -2.86
N VAL A 263 4.39 0.55 -1.81
CA VAL A 263 3.54 1.15 -0.78
C VAL A 263 3.80 2.65 -0.58
N LEU A 264 2.75 3.36 -0.17
CA LEU A 264 2.71 4.79 0.17
C LEU A 264 2.17 5.01 1.59
N ARG A 265 1.26 4.13 2.04
CA ARG A 265 0.53 4.23 3.31
C ARG A 265 1.31 3.71 4.51
N MET A 266 1.94 2.55 4.38
CA MET A 266 2.67 1.88 5.48
C MET A 266 3.77 2.77 6.06
N LYS A 267 4.10 2.59 7.35
CA LYS A 267 5.19 3.31 8.02
C LYS A 267 6.41 2.42 8.17
N MET A 268 7.59 3.02 8.23
CA MET A 268 8.82 2.25 8.31
C MET A 268 8.87 1.35 9.55
N GLU A 269 8.33 1.82 10.69
CA GLU A 269 8.28 0.98 11.90
C GLU A 269 7.30 -0.19 11.81
N ASP A 270 6.25 -0.09 11.00
CA ASP A 270 5.26 -1.14 10.83
C ASP A 270 5.83 -2.32 10.00
N LEU A 271 7.03 -2.17 9.40
CA LEU A 271 7.68 -3.19 8.57
C LEU A 271 8.35 -4.30 9.37
N GLU A 272 8.68 -4.09 10.64
CA GLU A 272 9.42 -5.08 11.41
C GLU A 272 8.72 -6.46 11.46
N PRO A 273 7.41 -6.55 11.75
CA PRO A 273 6.70 -7.83 11.70
C PRO A 273 6.78 -8.50 10.32
N LEU A 274 6.75 -7.73 9.22
CA LEU A 274 6.88 -8.24 7.85
C LEU A 274 8.29 -8.77 7.56
N ILE A 275 9.33 -8.05 7.98
CA ILE A 275 10.74 -8.47 7.84
C ILE A 275 11.00 -9.77 8.61
N ARG A 276 10.39 -9.90 9.79
CA ARG A 276 10.49 -11.13 10.59
C ARG A 276 9.80 -12.32 9.91
N ALA A 277 8.61 -12.10 9.35
CA ALA A 277 7.81 -13.13 8.70
C ALA A 277 8.33 -13.56 7.33
N ILE A 278 9.06 -12.66 6.64
CA ILE A 278 9.60 -12.88 5.29
C ILE A 278 11.11 -12.61 5.31
N PRO A 279 11.93 -13.57 5.80
CA PRO A 279 13.36 -13.33 6.04
C PRO A 279 14.17 -12.97 4.79
N ASP A 280 13.67 -13.27 3.58
CA ASP A 280 14.29 -12.97 2.29
C ASP A 280 13.76 -11.69 1.61
N ILE A 281 12.94 -10.90 2.31
CA ILE A 281 12.44 -9.63 1.79
C ILE A 281 13.56 -8.60 1.64
N TYR A 282 13.47 -7.78 0.61
CA TYR A 282 14.21 -6.54 0.47
C TYR A 282 13.27 -5.36 0.65
N VAL A 283 13.69 -4.36 1.40
CA VAL A 283 12.96 -3.09 1.53
C VAL A 283 13.72 -2.02 0.78
N VAL A 284 13.12 -1.48 -0.28
CA VAL A 284 13.68 -0.33 -1.00
C VAL A 284 13.08 0.91 -0.39
N HIS A 285 13.89 1.67 0.36
CA HIS A 285 13.50 3.01 0.79
C HIS A 285 13.66 3.94 -0.41
N TYR A 286 12.56 4.21 -1.11
CA TYR A 286 12.56 5.08 -2.28
C TYR A 286 12.20 6.50 -1.89
N THR A 287 13.18 7.40 -1.98
CA THR A 287 13.07 8.77 -1.49
C THR A 287 13.11 9.78 -2.62
N ARG A 288 12.65 10.98 -2.30
CA ARG A 288 12.76 12.17 -3.14
C ARG A 288 13.04 13.35 -2.22
N ASP A 289 13.65 14.41 -2.74
CA ASP A 289 13.86 15.64 -1.98
C ASP A 289 12.53 16.11 -1.34
N PRO A 290 12.47 16.28 0.00
CA PRO A 290 11.24 16.65 0.69
C PRO A 290 10.67 17.98 0.19
N ARG A 291 11.50 18.91 -0.30
CA ARG A 291 11.07 20.19 -0.89
C ARG A 291 10.36 19.95 -2.23
N GLY A 292 10.87 19.03 -3.04
CA GLY A 292 10.24 18.61 -4.29
C GLY A 292 8.90 17.90 -4.08
N ILE A 293 8.82 17.04 -3.06
CA ILE A 293 7.56 16.42 -2.64
C ILE A 293 6.57 17.51 -2.19
N ALA A 294 6.97 18.37 -1.26
CA ALA A 294 6.12 19.43 -0.71
C ALA A 294 5.58 20.37 -1.79
N PHE A 295 6.43 20.83 -2.70
CA PHE A 295 6.01 21.64 -3.85
C PHE A 295 4.99 20.92 -4.73
N SER A 296 5.26 19.65 -5.03
CA SER A 296 4.38 18.84 -5.86
C SER A 296 3.02 18.61 -5.21
N ARG A 297 3.00 18.36 -3.89
CA ARG A 297 1.79 18.19 -3.07
C ARG A 297 0.99 19.50 -2.99
N ALA A 298 1.69 20.61 -2.74
CA ALA A 298 1.11 21.94 -2.65
C ALA A 298 0.27 22.33 -3.87
N ARG A 299 0.74 22.01 -5.08
CA ARG A 299 0.03 22.30 -6.32
C ARG A 299 -1.25 21.48 -6.53
N THR A 300 -1.40 20.34 -5.85
CA THR A 300 -2.61 19.51 -5.98
C THR A 300 -3.78 20.01 -5.14
N GLY A 301 -3.52 20.85 -4.11
CA GLY A 301 -4.55 21.44 -3.26
C GLY A 301 -5.40 20.46 -2.45
N LYS A 302 -5.07 19.17 -2.46
CA LYS A 302 -5.92 18.08 -1.91
C LYS A 302 -5.39 17.45 -0.62
N LEU A 303 -4.23 17.86 -0.11
CA LEU A 303 -3.41 16.96 0.71
C LEU A 303 -3.29 17.30 2.20
N ILE A 304 -3.57 18.53 2.61
CA ILE A 304 -3.75 18.92 4.01
C ILE A 304 -5.19 19.37 4.21
N PHE A 305 -5.77 18.98 5.34
CA PHE A 305 -7.18 19.16 5.72
C PHE A 305 -7.69 20.61 5.83
N ASP A 306 -7.01 21.59 5.23
CA ASP A 306 -7.35 23.00 5.41
C ASP A 306 -6.91 23.89 4.23
N ARG A 307 -7.80 24.80 3.81
CA ARG A 307 -7.69 25.57 2.55
C ARG A 307 -6.88 26.87 2.65
N ASP A 308 -6.48 27.28 3.86
CA ASP A 308 -6.12 28.69 4.11
C ASP A 308 -4.61 28.94 4.37
N THR A 309 -3.69 28.03 4.00
CA THR A 309 -2.25 28.22 4.27
C THR A 309 -1.38 28.12 3.01
N PRO A 310 -0.32 28.95 2.87
CA PRO A 310 0.66 28.84 1.80
C PRO A 310 1.23 27.42 1.73
N THR A 311 0.89 26.74 0.66
CA THR A 311 0.74 25.29 0.68
C THR A 311 2.09 24.55 0.79
N ALA A 312 3.19 25.14 0.33
CA ALA A 312 4.50 24.47 0.34
C ALA A 312 5.12 24.32 1.75
N ILE A 313 5.02 25.32 2.63
CA ILE A 313 5.62 25.26 3.97
C ILE A 313 4.93 24.20 4.83
N ARG A 314 3.59 24.21 4.85
CA ARG A 314 2.80 23.21 5.59
C ARG A 314 3.01 21.79 5.07
N GLU A 315 3.02 21.62 3.74
CA GLU A 315 3.32 20.32 3.13
C GLU A 315 4.73 19.86 3.47
N ALA A 316 5.71 20.76 3.46
CA ALA A 316 7.08 20.45 3.88
C ALA A 316 7.13 20.05 5.35
N GLU A 317 6.44 20.74 6.25
CA GLU A 317 6.42 20.37 7.67
C GLU A 317 5.91 18.93 7.88
N PHE A 318 4.80 18.58 7.21
CA PHE A 318 4.25 17.23 7.28
C PHE A 318 5.19 16.18 6.66
N VAL A 319 5.68 16.44 5.45
CA VAL A 319 6.57 15.52 4.72
C VAL A 319 7.86 15.29 5.51
N CYS A 320 8.51 16.35 5.97
CA CYS A 320 9.76 16.26 6.73
C CYS A 320 9.54 15.53 8.05
N ARG A 321 8.43 15.78 8.77
CA ARG A 321 8.11 15.03 10.00
C ARG A 321 7.97 13.54 9.74
N LYS A 322 7.21 13.15 8.70
CA LYS A 322 7.05 11.74 8.31
C LYS A 322 8.39 11.12 7.92
N MET A 323 9.15 11.77 7.03
CA MET A 323 10.43 11.24 6.54
C MET A 323 11.45 11.11 7.67
N ARG A 324 11.49 12.04 8.63
CA ARG A 324 12.34 11.96 9.82
C ARG A 324 12.06 10.71 10.66
N GLU A 325 10.79 10.41 10.90
CA GLU A 325 10.37 9.19 11.60
C GLU A 325 10.78 7.95 10.80
N ASP A 326 10.50 7.92 9.50
CA ASP A 326 10.82 6.78 8.64
C ASP A 326 12.35 6.54 8.53
N ILE A 327 13.16 7.59 8.38
CA ILE A 327 14.63 7.51 8.32
C ILE A 327 15.18 6.95 9.63
N ARG A 328 14.73 7.47 10.77
CA ARG A 328 15.16 6.98 12.09
C ARG A 328 14.82 5.50 12.28
N GLN A 329 13.61 5.11 11.92
CA GLN A 329 13.15 3.73 12.05
C GLN A 329 13.90 2.80 11.09
N ARG A 330 14.15 3.23 9.84
CA ARG A 330 15.01 2.50 8.91
C ARG A 330 16.40 2.25 9.51
N MET A 331 17.04 3.25 10.12
CA MET A 331 18.37 3.08 10.72
C MET A 331 18.36 2.04 11.85
N ILE A 332 17.30 2.01 12.66
CA ILE A 332 17.13 1.01 13.73
C ILE A 332 16.96 -0.39 13.11
N LEU A 333 16.08 -0.52 12.12
CA LEU A 333 15.78 -1.80 11.49
C LEU A 333 16.94 -2.35 10.66
N GLU A 334 17.68 -1.52 9.92
CA GLU A 334 18.86 -1.97 9.17
C GLU A 334 19.96 -2.52 10.10
N ARG A 335 20.15 -1.91 11.29
CA ARG A 335 21.08 -2.45 12.30
C ARG A 335 20.61 -3.80 12.85
N LYS A 336 19.31 -3.99 13.01
CA LYS A 336 18.71 -5.21 13.55
C LYS A 336 18.61 -6.33 12.50
N TYR A 337 18.42 -5.97 11.23
CA TYR A 337 18.18 -6.86 10.10
C TYR A 337 19.10 -6.45 8.94
N PRO A 338 20.42 -6.71 9.03
CA PRO A 338 21.40 -6.23 8.07
C PRO A 338 21.15 -6.79 6.66
N GLY A 339 21.29 -5.93 5.65
CA GLY A 339 21.14 -6.29 4.24
C GLY A 339 19.68 -6.43 3.78
N VAL A 340 18.71 -6.02 4.61
CA VAL A 340 17.30 -5.91 4.20
C VAL A 340 17.07 -4.65 3.39
N PHE A 341 17.63 -3.51 3.80
CA PHE A 341 17.30 -2.23 3.18
C PHE A 341 18.27 -1.87 2.08
N THR A 342 17.71 -1.25 1.03
CA THR A 342 18.46 -0.51 0.02
C THR A 342 17.82 0.85 -0.21
N HIS A 343 18.57 1.78 -0.77
CA HIS A 343 18.13 3.16 -1.01
C HIS A 343 18.14 3.46 -2.50
N LEU A 344 17.04 3.99 -3.00
CA LEU A 344 16.92 4.52 -4.35
C LEU A 344 16.32 5.93 -4.26
N THR A 345 16.81 6.86 -5.07
CA THR A 345 16.25 8.22 -5.12
C THR A 345 15.57 8.49 -6.44
N TYR A 346 14.51 9.29 -6.41
CA TYR A 346 13.83 9.78 -7.61
C TYR A 346 14.79 10.57 -8.50
N GLU A 347 15.66 11.39 -7.91
CA GLU A 347 16.61 12.23 -8.64
C GLU A 347 17.60 11.36 -9.43
N SER A 348 18.15 10.29 -8.85
CA SER A 348 19.05 9.38 -9.57
C SER A 348 18.34 8.68 -10.74
N LEU A 349 17.11 8.19 -10.51
CA LEU A 349 16.33 7.53 -11.55
C LEU A 349 15.87 8.50 -12.66
N ALA A 350 15.65 9.78 -12.33
CA ALA A 350 15.26 10.80 -13.29
C ALA A 350 16.44 11.35 -14.11
N VAL A 351 17.66 11.41 -13.53
CA VAL A 351 18.86 11.95 -14.21
C VAL A 351 19.57 10.89 -15.03
N ASP A 352 19.72 9.67 -14.51
CA ASP A 352 20.39 8.55 -15.17
C ASP A 352 19.49 7.30 -15.06
N PRO A 353 18.36 7.21 -15.82
CA PRO A 353 17.41 6.11 -15.69
C PRO A 353 18.05 4.73 -15.96
N GLU A 354 18.91 4.65 -16.97
CA GLU A 354 19.57 3.41 -17.41
C GLU A 354 20.67 2.97 -16.43
N GLY A 355 21.61 3.85 -16.11
CA GLY A 355 22.70 3.52 -15.20
C GLY A 355 22.20 3.28 -13.79
N THR A 356 21.18 4.02 -13.33
CA THR A 356 20.56 3.80 -12.02
C THR A 356 19.81 2.47 -11.97
N ALA A 357 18.99 2.15 -12.98
CA ALA A 357 18.31 0.85 -13.05
C ALA A 357 19.31 -0.31 -13.04
N ARG A 358 20.39 -0.23 -13.85
CA ARG A 358 21.44 -1.25 -13.90
C ARG A 358 22.11 -1.46 -12.54
N ARG A 359 22.55 -0.38 -11.88
CA ARG A 359 23.18 -0.45 -10.54
C ARG A 359 22.22 -1.00 -9.50
N PHE A 360 20.94 -0.61 -9.57
CA PHE A 360 19.92 -1.03 -8.64
C PHE A 360 19.57 -2.52 -8.77
N TYR A 361 19.37 -3.04 -9.99
CA TYR A 361 19.08 -4.46 -10.22
C TYR A 361 20.26 -5.36 -9.83
N ALA A 362 21.49 -4.88 -9.98
CA ALA A 362 22.69 -5.61 -9.58
C ALA A 362 22.73 -5.94 -8.07
N ILE A 363 22.09 -5.13 -7.22
CA ILE A 363 21.96 -5.40 -5.77
C ILE A 363 21.26 -6.74 -5.51
N PHE A 364 20.37 -7.14 -6.41
CA PHE A 364 19.59 -8.38 -6.32
C PHE A 364 20.12 -9.47 -7.24
N ASN A 365 21.35 -9.33 -7.77
CA ASN A 365 21.95 -10.22 -8.77
C ASN A 365 21.06 -10.41 -10.02
N ARG A 366 20.43 -9.32 -10.47
CA ARG A 366 19.56 -9.31 -11.65
C ARG A 366 20.09 -8.36 -12.71
N THR A 367 19.73 -8.65 -13.95
CA THR A 367 19.82 -7.71 -15.06
C THR A 367 18.54 -6.91 -15.14
N TYR A 368 18.64 -5.59 -15.31
CA TYR A 368 17.46 -4.76 -15.60
C TYR A 368 16.86 -5.16 -16.96
N PRO A 369 15.54 -4.99 -17.16
CA PRO A 369 14.87 -5.48 -18.37
C PRO A 369 15.18 -4.59 -19.58
N SER A 370 15.39 -5.19 -20.76
CA SER A 370 15.60 -4.43 -22.01
C SER A 370 14.42 -3.52 -22.35
N ASN A 371 13.20 -3.94 -22.02
CA ASN A 371 11.98 -3.16 -22.23
C ASN A 371 11.99 -1.83 -21.45
N TRP A 372 12.80 -1.72 -20.38
CA TRP A 372 13.00 -0.44 -19.69
C TRP A 372 13.62 0.60 -20.62
N THR A 373 14.60 0.19 -21.44
CA THR A 373 15.23 1.09 -22.42
C THR A 373 14.24 1.57 -23.46
N ASP A 374 13.36 0.68 -23.93
CA ASP A 374 12.29 1.05 -24.86
C ASP A 374 11.27 1.98 -24.21
N PHE A 375 10.84 1.67 -22.97
CA PHE A 375 9.95 2.52 -22.20
C PHE A 375 10.54 3.93 -22.02
N ILE A 376 11.80 4.02 -21.60
CA ILE A 376 12.52 5.28 -21.44
C ILE A 376 12.61 6.00 -22.78
N ALA A 377 12.99 5.34 -23.88
CA ALA A 377 13.09 5.97 -25.20
C ALA A 377 11.75 6.53 -25.70
N GLN A 378 10.65 5.78 -25.53
CA GLN A 378 9.31 6.20 -25.90
C GLN A 378 8.81 7.37 -25.05
N HIS A 379 9.08 7.33 -23.75
CA HIS A 379 8.66 8.34 -22.79
C HIS A 379 9.67 9.51 -22.68
N MET A 380 10.84 9.45 -23.32
CA MET A 380 11.81 10.54 -23.43
C MET A 380 11.46 11.56 -24.53
N ASN A 381 10.70 11.15 -25.54
CA ASN A 381 10.45 11.95 -26.76
C ASN A 381 9.03 12.54 -26.85
N GLY A 382 8.12 12.19 -25.94
CA GLY A 382 6.75 12.70 -25.94
C GLY A 382 6.64 14.19 -25.57
N GLN A 383 6.12 15.01 -26.48
CA GLN A 383 5.80 16.43 -26.26
C GLN A 383 4.42 16.67 -25.61
N GLY A 384 3.73 15.63 -25.14
CA GLY A 384 2.35 15.75 -24.62
C GLY A 384 2.26 15.74 -23.09
N GLU A 385 1.45 16.64 -22.54
CA GLU A 385 0.79 16.41 -21.24
C GLU A 385 -0.29 15.36 -21.47
N THR A 386 -0.04 14.10 -21.10
CA THR A 386 -1.13 13.12 -21.00
C THR A 386 -1.98 13.49 -19.79
N ALA A 387 -3.28 13.72 -20.00
CA ALA A 387 -4.24 13.87 -18.92
C ALA A 387 -4.26 12.57 -18.08
N GLY A 388 -3.65 12.60 -16.89
CA GLY A 388 -3.48 11.45 -16.01
C GLY A 388 -2.07 11.38 -15.41
N TYR A 389 -1.85 10.46 -14.47
CA TYR A 389 -0.58 10.26 -13.76
C TYR A 389 0.60 9.75 -14.65
N GLY A 390 0.53 9.94 -15.98
CA GLY A 390 1.55 9.50 -16.93
C GLY A 390 2.85 10.31 -16.82
N ILE A 391 3.99 9.64 -17.02
CA ILE A 391 5.34 10.22 -16.89
C ILE A 391 6.04 10.18 -18.24
N THR A 392 6.55 11.32 -18.70
CA THR A 392 7.65 11.39 -19.67
C THR A 392 8.96 11.65 -18.93
N VAL A 393 10.08 11.11 -19.41
CA VAL A 393 11.39 11.16 -18.72
C VAL A 393 12.02 12.55 -18.77
N LYS A 394 11.87 13.30 -19.88
CA LYS A 394 12.20 14.75 -19.91
C LYS A 394 11.38 15.54 -18.91
N ASN A 395 10.11 15.18 -18.70
CA ASN A 395 9.33 15.75 -17.62
C ASN A 395 9.78 15.25 -16.25
N ALA A 396 10.36 14.06 -16.11
CA ALA A 396 10.85 13.54 -14.83
C ALA A 396 12.04 14.35 -14.30
N THR A 397 13.08 14.62 -15.10
CA THR A 397 14.22 15.46 -14.68
C THR A 397 13.76 16.88 -14.34
N LYS A 398 12.95 17.50 -15.20
CA LYS A 398 12.35 18.82 -14.92
C LYS A 398 11.52 18.80 -13.65
N THR A 399 10.70 17.76 -13.47
CA THR A 399 9.85 17.60 -12.28
C THR A 399 10.69 17.43 -11.01
N ALA A 400 11.83 16.73 -11.08
CA ALA A 400 12.75 16.54 -9.97
C ALA A 400 13.26 17.88 -9.42
N PHE A 401 13.65 18.81 -10.28
CA PHE A 401 14.35 20.03 -9.86
C PHE A 401 13.53 21.33 -9.95
N GLN A 402 12.34 21.34 -10.58
CA GLN A 402 11.54 22.57 -10.76
C GLN A 402 11.21 23.33 -9.47
N TRP A 403 11.21 22.67 -8.31
CA TRP A 403 10.93 23.32 -7.03
C TRP A 403 12.01 24.35 -6.66
N GLN A 404 13.24 24.16 -7.15
CA GLN A 404 14.38 25.06 -6.88
C GLN A 404 14.13 26.47 -7.40
N GLU A 405 13.48 26.57 -8.57
CA GLU A 405 13.15 27.86 -9.20
C GLU A 405 11.79 28.40 -8.73
N LYS A 406 10.86 27.50 -8.38
CA LYS A 406 9.45 27.85 -8.18
C LYS A 406 9.07 28.14 -6.73
N ILE A 407 9.81 27.61 -5.74
CA ILE A 407 9.57 27.98 -4.34
C ILE A 407 10.32 29.30 -4.06
N PRO A 408 9.63 30.36 -3.58
CA PRO A 408 10.28 31.62 -3.25
C PRO A 408 11.38 31.44 -2.19
N ARG A 409 12.48 32.18 -2.32
CA ARG A 409 13.67 32.02 -1.44
C ARG A 409 13.33 32.09 0.06
N LYS A 410 12.49 33.05 0.46
CA LYS A 410 12.03 33.18 1.86
C LYS A 410 11.31 31.93 2.37
N GLN A 411 10.52 31.26 1.52
CA GLN A 411 9.86 30.00 1.90
C GLN A 411 10.87 28.85 1.96
N LEU A 412 11.82 28.78 1.02
CA LEU A 412 12.91 27.80 1.06
C LEU A 412 13.73 27.92 2.33
N ASP A 413 14.12 29.13 2.74
CA ASP A 413 14.93 29.33 3.96
C ASP A 413 14.18 28.87 5.22
N ILE A 414 12.86 29.10 5.29
CA ILE A 414 12.00 28.58 6.37
C ILE A 414 11.99 27.03 6.36
N ILE A 415 11.78 26.43 5.18
CA ILE A 415 11.74 24.96 5.03
C ILE A 415 13.08 24.34 5.42
N LYS A 416 14.19 24.92 4.95
CA LYS A 416 15.55 24.50 5.33
C LYS A 416 15.73 24.53 6.84
N GLY A 417 15.25 25.59 7.51
CA GLY A 417 15.35 25.73 8.96
C GLY A 417 14.79 24.54 9.76
N PHE A 418 13.58 24.06 9.45
CA PHE A 418 12.96 22.97 10.21
C PHE A 418 13.19 21.56 9.61
N CYS A 419 13.65 21.47 8.36
CA CYS A 419 13.82 20.20 7.63
C CYS A 419 15.30 19.85 7.38
N ALA A 420 16.24 20.61 7.95
CA ALA A 420 17.67 20.47 7.66
C ALA A 420 18.21 19.05 7.90
N ASP A 421 17.78 18.42 8.98
CA ASP A 421 18.20 17.06 9.35
C ASP A 421 17.75 16.04 8.29
N VAL A 422 16.49 16.09 7.86
CA VAL A 422 15.95 15.19 6.82
C VAL A 422 16.63 15.40 5.47
N ILE A 423 16.84 16.67 5.07
CA ILE A 423 17.52 17.00 3.82
C ILE A 423 18.94 16.41 3.82
N THR A 424 19.66 16.60 4.93
CA THR A 424 21.04 16.12 5.10
C THR A 424 21.12 14.60 5.20
N ASP A 425 20.25 13.96 5.99
CA ASP A 425 20.20 12.50 6.18
C ASP A 425 19.93 11.76 4.86
N LEU A 426 19.25 12.39 3.91
CA LEU A 426 18.98 11.86 2.57
C LEU A 426 20.08 12.19 1.56
N GLY A 427 21.10 12.98 1.94
CA GLY A 427 22.21 13.36 1.09
C GLY A 427 21.93 14.52 0.13
N TYR A 428 20.90 15.33 0.38
CA TYR A 428 20.60 16.51 -0.43
C TYR A 428 21.31 17.77 0.11
N GLU A 429 21.59 18.72 -0.78
CA GLU A 429 22.19 20.00 -0.39
C GLU A 429 21.14 20.92 0.29
N LEU A 430 21.58 21.60 1.35
CA LEU A 430 20.73 22.48 2.15
C LEU A 430 20.22 23.69 1.39
#